data_AF-E6TTD3-F1
#
_entry.id   AF-E6TTD3-F1
#
_cell.length_a   1.000
_cell.length_b   1.000
_cell.length_c   1.000
_cell.angle_alpha   90.00
_cell.angle_beta   90.00
_cell.angle_gamma   90.00
#
_symmetry.space_group_name_H-M   'P 1'
#
loop_
_entity.id
_entity.type
_entity.pdbx_description
1 polymer ?
#
loop_
_entity_poly.entity_id
_entity_poly.type
_entity_poly.pdbx_seq_one_letter_code
_entity_poly.pdbx_strand_id
1 'polypeptide(L)'
;MREEEFERYLVSDSMIASKDKAVRSRLSKARKIEVEFRVNLDEIVREDERMYETLKRIKREFTDSNGSIQNALRKYYIFVNKTKFPSLNQYEKIHAR
;
A
#
# COMPACT_ATOMS: atom_id res chain seq x y z
N MET A 1 -7.54 8.13 4.07
CA MET A 1 -7.10 8.04 2.65
C MET A 1 -8.16 8.62 1.72
N ARG A 2 -7.79 8.94 0.47
CA ARG A 2 -8.72 9.30 -0.62
C ARG A 2 -9.39 8.05 -1.22
N GLU A 3 -10.30 7.47 -0.44
CA GLU A 3 -10.87 6.15 -0.73
C GLU A 3 -11.57 6.06 -2.10
N GLU A 4 -12.49 6.98 -2.41
CA GLU A 4 -13.25 6.93 -3.67
C GLU A 4 -12.36 7.08 -4.92
N GLU A 5 -11.38 7.98 -4.87
CA GLU A 5 -10.43 8.16 -5.96
C GLU A 5 -9.56 6.91 -6.15
N PHE A 6 -9.14 6.31 -5.04
CA PHE A 6 -8.35 5.09 -5.07
C PHE A 6 -9.16 3.90 -5.59
N GLU A 7 -10.45 3.81 -5.23
CA GLU A 7 -11.36 2.81 -5.81
C GLU A 7 -11.47 2.97 -7.32
N ARG A 8 -11.72 4.19 -7.81
CA ARG A 8 -11.78 4.48 -9.26
C ARG A 8 -10.48 4.10 -9.97
N TYR A 9 -9.34 4.43 -9.37
CA TYR A 9 -8.02 4.03 -9.86
C TYR A 9 -7.89 2.51 -9.96
N LEU A 10 -8.27 1.76 -8.92
CA LEU A 10 -8.19 0.29 -8.94
C LEU A 10 -9.15 -0.31 -9.98
N VAL A 11 -10.37 0.22 -10.13
CA VAL A 11 -11.33 -0.25 -11.16
C VAL A 11 -10.80 -0.02 -12.57
N SER A 12 -10.02 1.05 -12.79
CA SER A 12 -9.39 1.36 -14.07
C SER A 12 -8.16 0.49 -14.40
N ASP A 13 -7.59 -0.20 -13.40
CA ASP A 13 -6.39 -1.04 -13.58
C ASP A 13 -6.72 -2.30 -14.40
N SER A 14 -6.27 -2.34 -15.65
CA SER A 14 -6.52 -3.44 -16.60
C SER A 14 -5.88 -4.77 -16.19
N MET A 15 -4.95 -4.75 -15.23
CA MET A 15 -4.32 -5.96 -14.69
C MET A 15 -5.18 -6.63 -13.61
N ILE A 16 -6.30 -6.03 -13.19
CA ILE A 16 -7.20 -6.61 -12.18
C ILE A 16 -8.28 -7.45 -12.87
N ALA A 17 -8.09 -8.77 -12.88
CA ALA A 17 -8.99 -9.72 -13.56
C ALA A 17 -10.42 -9.77 -12.97
N SER A 18 -10.55 -9.76 -11.64
CA SER A 18 -11.84 -9.68 -10.95
C SER A 18 -12.00 -8.30 -10.33
N LYS A 19 -12.60 -7.37 -11.07
CA LYS A 19 -12.69 -5.96 -10.67
C LYS A 19 -13.36 -5.81 -9.30
N ASP A 20 -14.59 -6.27 -9.11
CA ASP A 20 -15.31 -6.06 -7.85
C ASP A 20 -14.61 -6.67 -6.62
N LYS A 21 -14.35 -7.98 -6.64
CA LYS A 21 -13.82 -8.69 -5.47
C LYS A 21 -12.40 -8.21 -5.13
N ALA A 22 -11.57 -8.01 -6.15
CA ALA A 22 -10.18 -7.67 -5.93
C ALA A 22 -9.98 -6.18 -5.60
N VAL A 23 -10.85 -5.29 -6.08
CA VAL A 23 -10.90 -3.87 -5.68
C VAL A 23 -11.33 -3.77 -4.22
N ARG A 24 -12.50 -4.33 -3.85
CA ARG A 24 -13.01 -4.28 -2.47
C ARG A 24 -12.03 -4.87 -1.46
N SER A 25 -11.37 -5.97 -1.82
CA SER A 25 -10.35 -6.62 -0.98
C SER A 25 -9.14 -5.71 -0.74
N ARG A 26 -8.71 -4.93 -1.73
CA ARG A 26 -7.60 -3.98 -1.59
C ARG A 26 -8.01 -2.75 -0.78
N LEU A 27 -9.19 -2.19 -1.04
CA LEU A 27 -9.73 -1.08 -0.26
C LEU A 27 -9.88 -1.44 1.22
N SER A 28 -10.44 -2.61 1.51
CA SER A 28 -10.56 -3.11 2.88
C SER A 28 -9.21 -3.27 3.57
N LYS A 29 -8.18 -3.76 2.88
CA LYS A 29 -6.82 -3.88 3.43
C LYS A 29 -6.15 -2.53 3.64
N ALA A 30 -6.34 -1.59 2.70
CA ALA A 30 -5.87 -0.22 2.84
C ALA A 30 -6.49 0.46 4.08
N ARG A 31 -7.82 0.36 4.25
CA ARG A 31 -8.51 0.81 5.47
C ARG A 31 -7.98 0.14 6.73
N LYS A 32 -7.72 -1.17 6.68
CA LYS A 32 -7.20 -1.91 7.84
C LYS A 32 -5.88 -1.31 8.32
N ILE A 33 -5.00 -0.90 7.42
CA ILE A 33 -3.74 -0.23 7.78
C ILE A 33 -4.02 1.09 8.51
N GLU A 34 -4.95 1.91 8.02
CA GLU A 34 -5.29 3.18 8.67
C GLU A 34 -5.83 2.98 10.09
N VAL A 35 -6.70 1.99 10.27
CA VAL A 35 -7.34 1.69 11.56
C VAL A 35 -6.31 1.16 12.57
N GLU A 36 -5.52 0.16 12.19
CA GLU A 36 -4.58 -0.51 13.10
C GLU A 36 -3.41 0.40 13.48
N PHE A 37 -2.90 1.20 12.54
CA PHE A 37 -1.80 2.12 12.80
C PHE A 37 -2.25 3.53 13.21
N ARG A 38 -3.56 3.78 13.23
CA ARG A 38 -4.17 5.08 13.58
C ARG A 38 -3.55 6.25 12.82
N VAL A 39 -3.34 6.07 11.51
CA VAL A 39 -2.66 7.02 10.63
C VAL A 39 -3.34 7.06 9.27
N ASN A 40 -3.30 8.22 8.61
CA ASN A 40 -3.82 8.34 7.25
C ASN A 40 -2.81 7.80 6.22
N LEU A 41 -3.26 7.02 5.23
CA LEU A 41 -2.38 6.54 4.17
C LEU A 41 -1.74 7.67 3.37
N ASP A 42 -2.42 8.80 3.17
CA ASP A 42 -1.85 9.97 2.50
C ASP A 42 -0.65 10.56 3.27
N GLU A 43 -0.57 10.34 4.59
CA GLU A 43 0.60 10.73 5.39
C GLU A 43 1.72 9.69 5.30
N ILE A 44 1.38 8.40 5.24
CA ILE A 44 2.37 7.32 5.07
C ILE A 44 3.09 7.46 3.72
N VAL A 45 2.33 7.63 2.64
CA VAL A 45 2.91 7.57 1.28
C VAL A 45 3.57 8.88 0.82
N ARG A 46 3.45 9.96 1.61
CA ARG A 46 4.10 11.24 1.32
C ARG A 46 5.62 11.20 1.58
N GLU A 47 6.06 10.32 2.46
CA GLU A 47 7.45 10.19 2.88
C GLU A 47 7.92 8.75 2.71
N ASP A 48 8.96 8.56 1.90
CA ASP A 48 9.44 7.22 1.54
C ASP A 48 9.91 6.41 2.75
N GLU A 49 10.47 7.07 3.76
CA GLU A 49 10.86 6.44 5.03
C GLU A 49 9.64 5.91 5.80
N ARG A 50 8.56 6.70 5.90
CA ARG A 50 7.31 6.25 6.52
C ARG A 50 6.69 5.10 5.75
N MET A 51 6.70 5.17 4.43
CA MET A 51 6.23 4.07 3.57
C MET A 51 7.01 2.78 3.86
N TYR A 52 8.34 2.87 3.90
CA TYR A 52 9.22 1.75 4.19
C TYR A 52 8.99 1.14 5.57
N GLU A 53 9.00 1.96 6.63
CA GLU A 53 8.78 1.49 8.00
C GLU A 53 7.38 0.89 8.17
N THR A 54 6.36 1.48 7.55
CA THR A 54 4.99 0.93 7.56
C THR A 54 4.95 -0.45 6.88
N LEU A 55 5.61 -0.63 5.73
CA LEU A 55 5.68 -1.93 5.06
C LEU A 55 6.36 -2.99 5.94
N LYS A 56 7.43 -2.63 6.66
CA LYS A 56 8.10 -3.53 7.62
C LYS A 56 7.19 -3.91 8.79
N ARG A 57 6.49 -2.93 9.35
CA ARG A 57 5.50 -3.16 10.41
C ARG A 57 4.38 -4.06 9.95
N ILE A 58 3.82 -3.86 8.76
CA ILE A 58 2.80 -4.77 8.17
C ILE A 58 3.31 -6.21 8.13
N LYS A 59 4.54 -6.43 7.65
CA LYS A 59 5.14 -7.76 7.54
C LYS A 59 5.22 -8.46 8.91
N ARG A 60 5.54 -7.70 9.96
CA ARG A 60 5.73 -8.19 11.33
C ARG A 60 4.42 -8.37 12.09
N GLU A 61 3.52 -7.40 12.00
CA GLU A 61 2.36 -7.25 12.89
C GLU A 61 1.10 -7.94 12.33
N PHE A 62 0.96 -8.06 11.00
CA PHE A 62 -0.27 -8.59 10.39
C PHE A 62 -0.19 -10.06 9.98
N THR A 63 0.96 -10.70 10.16
CA THR A 63 1.22 -12.06 9.64
C THR A 63 0.85 -12.15 8.15
N ASP A 64 1.16 -11.09 7.38
CA ASP A 64 0.81 -10.92 5.96
C ASP A 64 1.64 -11.87 5.07
N SER A 65 1.44 -13.18 5.24
CA SER A 65 2.23 -14.25 4.65
C SER A 65 2.19 -14.25 3.12
N ASN A 66 1.10 -13.76 2.53
CA ASN A 66 0.92 -13.64 1.08
C ASN A 66 1.17 -12.21 0.55
N GLY A 67 1.61 -11.27 1.40
CA GLY A 67 1.91 -9.89 1.01
C GLY A 67 0.71 -9.08 0.52
N SER A 68 -0.52 -9.53 0.80
CA SER A 68 -1.73 -8.92 0.27
C SER A 68 -2.01 -7.54 0.87
N ILE A 69 -1.66 -7.32 2.14
CA ILE A 69 -1.82 -6.04 2.83
C ILE A 69 -0.74 -5.08 2.37
N GLN A 70 0.52 -5.53 2.30
CA GLN A 70 1.60 -4.74 1.72
C GLN A 70 1.29 -4.30 0.29
N ASN A 71 0.69 -5.17 -0.52
CA ASN A 71 0.32 -4.85 -1.90
C ASN A 71 -0.77 -3.78 -1.97
N ALA A 72 -1.74 -3.77 -1.03
CA ALA A 72 -2.73 -2.71 -0.95
C ALA A 72 -2.05 -1.34 -0.70
N LEU A 73 -1.12 -1.28 0.25
CA LEU A 73 -0.36 -0.06 0.54
C LEU A 73 0.50 0.38 -0.66
N ARG A 74 1.22 -0.54 -1.30
CA ARG A 74 2.01 -0.25 -2.50
C ARG A 74 1.17 0.27 -3.66
N LYS A 75 -0.03 -0.26 -3.86
CA LYS A 75 -0.97 0.24 -4.87
C LYS A 75 -1.43 1.66 -4.55
N TYR A 76 -1.68 1.96 -3.27
CA TYR A 76 -2.00 3.32 -2.83
C TYR A 76 -0.83 4.28 -3.07
N TYR A 77 0.40 3.87 -2.75
CA TYR A 77 1.59 4.66 -3.05
C TYR A 77 1.71 5.01 -4.54
N ILE A 78 1.48 4.04 -5.44
CA ILE A 78 1.48 4.31 -6.89
C ILE A 78 0.36 5.28 -7.28
N PHE A 79 -0.82 5.12 -6.70
CA PHE A 79 -1.94 6.03 -6.95
C PHE A 79 -1.58 7.48 -6.59
N VAL A 80 -0.91 7.70 -5.44
CA VAL A 80 -0.53 9.04 -4.98
C VAL A 80 0.67 9.60 -5.72
N ASN A 81 1.78 8.86 -5.74
CA ASN A 81 3.08 9.34 -6.21
C ASN A 81 3.32 9.12 -7.70
N LYS A 82 2.44 8.36 -8.39
CA LYS A 82 2.57 7.97 -9.80
C LYS A 82 3.83 7.16 -10.14
N THR A 83 4.58 6.73 -9.11
CA THR A 83 5.77 5.88 -9.20
C THR A 83 5.59 4.62 -8.34
N LYS A 84 6.36 3.58 -8.65
CA LYS A 84 6.40 2.35 -7.85
C LYS A 84 7.43 2.49 -6.73
N PHE A 85 7.00 2.27 -5.50
CA PHE A 85 7.93 2.10 -4.38
C PHE A 85 8.82 0.87 -4.63
N PRO A 86 10.13 0.96 -4.41
CA PRO A 86 11.04 -0.17 -4.57
C PRO A 86 10.70 -1.35 -3.64
N SER A 87 11.29 -2.52 -3.89
CA SER A 87 11.24 -3.60 -2.90
C SER A 87 11.98 -3.20 -1.61
N LEU A 88 11.64 -3.82 -0.47
CA LEU A 88 12.28 -3.50 0.81
C LEU A 88 13.81 -3.65 0.72
N ASN A 89 14.29 -4.75 0.16
CA ASN A 89 15.72 -5.00 -0.03
C ASN A 89 16.39 -3.96 -0.95
N GLN A 90 15.69 -3.45 -1.97
CA GLN A 90 16.24 -2.40 -2.84
C GLN A 90 16.31 -1.07 -2.11
N TYR A 91 15.26 -0.72 -1.35
CA TYR A 91 15.24 0.48 -0.53
C TYR A 91 16.38 0.46 0.49
N GLU A 92 16.55 -0.65 1.21
CA GLU A 92 17.65 -0.86 2.15
C GLU A 92 19.02 -0.67 1.48
N LYS A 93 19.24 -1.25 0.29
CA LYS A 93 20.52 -1.08 -0.43
C LYS A 93 20.82 0.37 -0.85
N ILE A 94 19.79 1.13 -1.20
CA ILE A 94 19.94 2.53 -1.60
C ILE A 94 20.28 3.41 -0.39
N HIS A 95 19.70 3.09 0.78
CA HIS A 95 19.77 3.92 1.98
C HIS A 95 20.76 3.40 3.06
N ALA A 96 21.39 2.24 2.89
CA ALA A 96 22.39 1.69 3.83
C ALA A 96 23.78 2.35 3.73
N ARG A 97 23.85 3.66 3.51
CA ARG A 97 25.11 4.43 3.48
C ARG A 97 25.36 5.17 4.78
#